data_AF-A0A926XNU8-F1
#
_entry.id   AF-A0A926XNU8-F1
#
_cell.length_a   1.000
_cell.length_b   1.000
_cell.length_c   1.000
_cell.angle_alpha   90.00
_cell.angle_beta   90.00
_cell.angle_gamma   90.00
#
_symmetry.space_group_name_H-M   'P 1'
#
loop_
_entity.id
_entity.type
_entity.pdbx_description
1 polymer ?
#
loop_
_entity_poly.entity_id
_entity_poly.type
_entity_poly.pdbx_seq_one_letter_code
_entity_poly.pdbx_strand_id
1 'polypeptide(L)'
;MKTELLDRVGDWNPQLYREIKGKLKLRNIATVSLAFLFQAWLVWAKTHTLDGIEVEWREVFYGLNWWLPMGASAIGVYQLSRDLCREKYRGTLNFLRLSPQPSESILLGKFIGVPLLLYFAIALAFPLHCKAALIAIEDLSIGEILLSLAKVYLVWVGIVSILYNLALLIALTPDRKQPFKALPFFSSGGALIATPIALLLIANFFPQFYSASPGGVWNWFFLPESFAYPWLLATLFAINFLIWKATNRGFCNPNTSLITELQHYQIVGCTHLWFLGFAFPELLQNSPYGGRLAWAIYLLAIPIVHLAFLYVLLVPTEQVEGEGADLKDFIAARQELQTGGLDLLALKFNIIIVLVLWMPWLTIFSYLS
;
A
#
# COMPACT_ATOMS: atom_id res chain seq x y z
N MET A 1 -38.56 -0.02 -4.74
CA MET A 1 -37.47 -1.02 -4.76
C MET A 1 -36.05 -0.41 -4.83
N LYS A 2 -35.84 0.81 -5.37
CA LYS A 2 -34.52 1.49 -5.37
C LYS A 2 -34.10 2.13 -4.03
N THR A 3 -34.91 2.00 -2.97
CA THR A 3 -34.79 2.80 -1.73
C THR A 3 -34.28 1.99 -0.54
N GLU A 4 -34.79 0.79 -0.29
CA GLU A 4 -34.51 0.06 0.97
C GLU A 4 -33.02 -0.31 1.20
N LEU A 5 -32.30 -0.77 0.17
CA LEU A 5 -30.87 -1.07 0.29
C LEU A 5 -30.02 0.21 0.45
N LEU A 6 -30.41 1.29 -0.22
CA LEU A 6 -29.67 2.55 -0.16
C LEU A 6 -29.91 3.24 1.19
N ASP A 7 -31.14 3.15 1.70
CA ASP A 7 -31.55 3.65 3.02
C ASP A 7 -30.82 2.87 4.13
N ARG A 8 -30.73 1.55 4.02
CA ARG A 8 -29.97 0.71 4.97
C ARG A 8 -28.47 1.02 5.01
N VAL A 9 -27.87 1.35 3.85
CA VAL A 9 -26.47 1.82 3.80
C VAL A 9 -26.35 3.21 4.44
N GLY A 10 -27.34 4.08 4.24
CA GLY A 10 -27.45 5.38 4.89
C GLY A 10 -27.49 5.27 6.41
N ASP A 11 -28.31 4.37 6.94
CA ASP A 11 -28.43 4.12 8.39
C ASP A 11 -27.16 3.52 8.98
N TRP A 12 -26.48 2.64 8.24
CA TRP A 12 -25.25 2.01 8.70
C TRP A 12 -24.04 2.95 8.68
N ASN A 13 -23.82 3.64 7.56
CA ASN A 13 -22.70 4.56 7.39
C ASN A 13 -23.11 5.76 6.52
N PRO A 14 -23.57 6.86 7.15
CA PRO A 14 -24.01 8.05 6.43
C PRO A 14 -22.91 8.67 5.57
N GLN A 15 -21.65 8.55 6.00
CA GLN A 15 -20.50 9.03 5.24
C GLN A 15 -20.31 8.23 3.95
N LEU A 16 -20.40 6.90 4.01
CA LEU A 16 -20.36 6.05 2.82
C LEU A 16 -21.51 6.36 1.87
N TYR A 17 -22.73 6.51 2.38
CA TYR A 17 -23.90 6.88 1.59
C TYR A 17 -23.67 8.21 0.84
N ARG A 18 -23.10 9.21 1.52
CA ARG A 18 -22.74 10.50 0.92
C ARG A 18 -21.79 10.32 -0.26
N GLU A 19 -20.76 9.50 -0.10
CA GLU A 19 -19.78 9.23 -1.17
C GLU A 19 -20.43 8.47 -2.34
N ILE A 20 -21.20 7.40 -2.08
CA ILE A 20 -21.92 6.63 -3.10
C ILE A 20 -22.81 7.56 -3.94
N LYS A 21 -23.63 8.39 -3.29
CA LYS A 21 -24.54 9.34 -3.96
C LYS A 21 -23.78 10.41 -4.75
N GLY A 22 -22.63 10.85 -4.23
CA GLY A 22 -21.76 11.81 -4.91
C GLY A 22 -21.11 11.26 -6.18
N LYS A 23 -20.76 9.96 -6.17
CA LYS A 23 -20.00 9.28 -7.22
C LYS A 23 -20.87 8.65 -8.30
N LEU A 24 -22.05 8.10 -7.98
CA LEU A 24 -22.97 7.48 -8.95
C LEU A 24 -23.79 8.51 -9.74
N LYS A 25 -23.12 9.48 -10.35
CA LYS A 25 -23.70 10.42 -11.31
C LYS A 25 -23.43 9.93 -12.72
N LEU A 26 -24.36 10.18 -13.65
CA LEU A 26 -24.28 9.73 -15.05
C LEU A 26 -22.90 10.02 -15.69
N ARG A 27 -22.37 11.23 -15.48
CA ARG A 27 -21.05 11.65 -15.98
C ARG A 27 -19.90 10.76 -15.50
N ASN A 28 -19.97 10.26 -14.27
CA ASN A 28 -18.92 9.42 -13.70
C ASN A 28 -19.12 7.92 -14.06
N ILE A 29 -20.35 7.50 -14.34
CA ILE A 29 -20.62 6.16 -14.89
C ILE A 29 -20.08 6.07 -16.33
N ALA A 30 -20.17 7.15 -17.09
CA ALA A 30 -19.56 7.24 -18.43
C ALA A 30 -18.04 6.98 -18.38
N THR A 31 -17.33 7.43 -17.34
CA THR A 31 -15.88 7.13 -17.21
C THR A 31 -15.59 5.65 -16.94
N VAL A 32 -16.48 4.94 -16.24
CA VAL A 32 -16.35 3.48 -16.05
C VAL A 32 -16.66 2.73 -17.35
N SER A 33 -17.52 3.29 -18.20
CA SER A 33 -17.85 2.72 -19.51
C SER A 33 -16.63 2.63 -20.43
N LEU A 34 -15.64 3.52 -20.26
CA LEU A 34 -14.38 3.45 -20.98
C LEU A 34 -13.60 2.16 -20.68
N ALA A 35 -13.63 1.67 -19.44
CA ALA A 35 -13.01 0.40 -19.08
C ALA A 35 -13.69 -0.78 -19.79
N PHE A 36 -15.02 -0.72 -19.97
CA PHE A 36 -15.76 -1.73 -20.73
C PHE A 36 -15.42 -1.67 -22.22
N LEU A 37 -15.33 -0.46 -22.80
CA LEU A 37 -14.92 -0.27 -24.19
C LEU A 37 -13.49 -0.78 -24.45
N PHE A 38 -12.56 -0.53 -23.52
CA PHE A 38 -11.20 -1.05 -23.63
C PHE A 38 -11.16 -2.59 -23.60
N GLN A 39 -11.97 -3.22 -22.75
CA GLN A 39 -12.10 -4.67 -22.73
C GLN A 39 -12.71 -5.22 -24.03
N ALA A 40 -13.75 -4.56 -24.56
CA ALA A 40 -14.34 -4.93 -25.84
C ALA A 40 -13.32 -4.78 -26.98
N TRP A 41 -12.49 -3.73 -26.95
CA TRP A 41 -11.40 -3.54 -27.89
C TRP A 41 -10.35 -4.65 -27.79
N LEU A 42 -9.93 -5.08 -26.60
CA LEU A 42 -9.00 -6.21 -26.43
C LEU A 42 -9.55 -7.51 -27.02
N VAL A 43 -10.84 -7.79 -26.79
CA VAL A 43 -11.51 -8.96 -27.37
C VAL A 43 -11.57 -8.85 -28.90
N TRP A 44 -11.90 -7.67 -29.42
CA TRP A 44 -11.93 -7.41 -30.86
C TRP A 44 -10.54 -7.54 -31.49
N ALA A 45 -9.51 -6.95 -30.88
CA ALA A 45 -8.12 -7.03 -31.30
C ALA A 45 -7.59 -8.48 -31.28
N LYS A 46 -8.07 -9.32 -30.35
CA LYS A 46 -7.76 -10.77 -30.39
C LYS A 46 -8.30 -11.46 -31.64
N THR A 47 -9.46 -11.02 -32.13
CA THR A 47 -10.12 -11.63 -33.30
C THR A 47 -9.61 -11.08 -34.64
N HIS A 48 -8.89 -9.96 -34.64
CA HIS A 48 -8.39 -9.30 -35.84
C HIS A 48 -6.88 -9.11 -35.74
N THR A 49 -6.13 -9.76 -36.62
CA THR A 49 -4.68 -9.54 -36.71
C THR A 49 -4.42 -8.12 -37.23
N LEU A 50 -3.96 -7.23 -36.36
CA LEU A 50 -3.51 -5.89 -36.75
C LEU A 50 -2.02 -5.97 -37.09
N ASP A 51 -1.66 -5.74 -38.35
CA ASP A 51 -0.27 -5.67 -38.84
C ASP A 51 0.62 -6.87 -38.44
N GLY A 52 0.07 -8.08 -38.41
CA GLY A 52 0.80 -9.30 -38.06
C GLY A 52 1.07 -9.48 -36.55
N ILE A 53 0.58 -8.59 -35.70
CA ILE A 53 0.64 -8.74 -34.24
C ILE A 53 -0.61 -9.49 -33.78
N GLU A 54 -0.42 -10.75 -33.39
CA GLU A 54 -1.48 -11.54 -32.77
C GLU A 54 -1.49 -11.29 -31.27
N VAL A 55 -2.61 -10.80 -30.73
CA VAL A 55 -2.78 -10.69 -29.28
C VAL A 55 -2.93 -12.10 -28.71
N GLU A 56 -2.07 -12.54 -27.79
CA GLU A 56 -2.25 -13.82 -27.09
C GLU A 56 -3.08 -13.65 -25.80
N TRP A 57 -3.95 -14.61 -25.49
CA TRP A 57 -4.70 -14.57 -24.21
C TRP A 57 -3.78 -14.62 -22.99
N ARG A 58 -2.63 -15.28 -23.13
CA ARG A 58 -1.57 -15.33 -22.11
C ARG A 58 -0.96 -13.96 -21.84
N GLU A 59 -0.67 -13.18 -22.88
CA GLU A 59 -0.18 -11.81 -22.73
C GLU A 59 -1.23 -10.90 -22.11
N VAL A 60 -2.50 -11.04 -22.51
CA VAL A 60 -3.61 -10.31 -21.89
C VAL A 60 -3.73 -10.66 -20.41
N PHE A 61 -3.64 -11.94 -20.06
CA PHE A 61 -3.69 -12.41 -18.67
C PHE A 61 -2.56 -11.83 -17.82
N TYR A 62 -1.31 -11.98 -18.26
CA TYR A 62 -0.17 -11.41 -17.55
C TYR A 62 -0.25 -9.88 -17.49
N GLY A 63 -0.63 -9.23 -18.57
CA GLY A 63 -0.86 -7.78 -18.60
C GLY A 63 -1.88 -7.34 -17.55
N LEU A 64 -3.01 -8.04 -17.43
CA LEU A 64 -4.02 -7.75 -16.40
C LEU A 64 -3.48 -7.97 -14.99
N ASN A 65 -2.62 -8.97 -14.76
CA ASN A 65 -1.96 -9.20 -13.48
C ASN A 65 -1.06 -8.05 -13.02
N TRP A 66 -0.48 -7.30 -13.95
CA TRP A 66 0.31 -6.10 -13.63
C TRP A 66 -0.55 -4.84 -13.58
N TRP A 67 -1.35 -4.60 -14.61
CA TRP A 67 -2.03 -3.32 -14.81
C TRP A 67 -3.23 -3.11 -13.88
N LEU A 68 -3.99 -4.16 -13.54
CA LEU A 68 -5.13 -4.02 -12.63
C LEU A 68 -4.71 -3.55 -11.22
N PRO A 69 -3.80 -4.22 -10.50
CA PRO A 69 -3.36 -3.77 -9.18
C PRO A 69 -2.61 -2.43 -9.24
N MET A 70 -1.81 -2.15 -10.29
CA MET A 70 -1.12 -0.86 -10.46
C MET A 70 -2.12 0.28 -10.70
N GLY A 71 -3.13 0.08 -11.54
CA GLY A 71 -4.20 1.05 -11.75
C GLY A 71 -5.02 1.25 -10.48
N ALA A 72 -5.35 0.16 -9.78
CA ALA A 72 -6.08 0.19 -8.50
C ALA A 72 -5.34 1.02 -7.46
N SER A 73 -4.03 0.79 -7.29
CA SER A 73 -3.22 1.50 -6.30
C SER A 73 -3.04 2.96 -6.67
N ALA A 74 -2.58 3.29 -7.87
CA ALA A 74 -2.27 4.65 -8.29
C ALA A 74 -3.52 5.55 -8.27
N ILE A 75 -4.58 5.11 -8.97
CA ILE A 75 -5.80 5.90 -9.11
C ILE A 75 -6.48 6.05 -7.75
N GLY A 76 -6.53 4.99 -6.94
CA GLY A 76 -7.19 5.04 -5.63
C GLY A 76 -6.42 5.87 -4.60
N VAL A 77 -5.09 5.75 -4.54
CA VAL A 77 -4.23 6.60 -3.70
C VAL A 77 -4.41 8.06 -4.08
N TYR A 78 -4.40 8.38 -5.37
CA TYR A 78 -4.67 9.73 -5.84
C TYR A 78 -6.05 10.22 -5.40
N GLN A 79 -7.10 9.41 -5.58
CA GLN A 79 -8.47 9.80 -5.24
C GLN A 79 -8.63 10.05 -3.73
N LEU A 80 -8.12 9.15 -2.88
CA LEU A 80 -8.22 9.27 -1.42
C LEU A 80 -7.43 10.46 -0.89
N SER A 81 -6.15 10.58 -1.27
CA SER A 81 -5.30 11.68 -0.83
C SER A 81 -5.85 13.03 -1.29
N ARG A 82 -6.27 13.15 -2.56
CA ARG A 82 -6.89 14.37 -3.10
C ARG A 82 -8.18 14.73 -2.39
N ASP A 83 -9.04 13.76 -2.11
CA ASP A 83 -10.31 13.99 -1.42
C ASP A 83 -10.07 14.60 -0.04
N LEU A 84 -9.25 13.93 0.77
CA LEU A 84 -8.97 14.34 2.14
C LEU A 84 -8.22 15.65 2.22
N CYS A 85 -7.21 15.85 1.37
CA CYS A 85 -6.48 17.10 1.28
C CYS A 85 -7.41 18.26 0.87
N ARG A 86 -8.41 18.02 0.00
CA ARG A 86 -9.36 19.05 -0.44
C ARG A 86 -10.31 19.43 0.68
N GLU A 87 -10.74 18.45 1.47
CA GLU A 87 -11.57 18.69 2.65
C GLU A 87 -10.81 19.41 3.76
N LYS A 88 -9.51 19.10 3.94
CA LYS A 88 -8.60 19.82 4.85
C LYS A 88 -8.45 21.28 4.43
N TYR A 89 -8.13 21.53 3.16
CA TYR A 89 -7.98 22.88 2.61
C TYR A 89 -9.27 23.72 2.71
N ARG A 90 -10.44 23.09 2.58
CA ARG A 90 -11.75 23.76 2.71
C ARG A 90 -12.21 23.94 4.16
N GLY A 91 -11.44 23.47 5.15
CA GLY A 91 -11.84 23.44 6.56
C GLY A 91 -12.94 22.43 6.90
N THR A 92 -13.50 21.73 5.91
CA THR A 92 -14.60 20.76 6.11
C THR A 92 -14.19 19.51 6.88
N LEU A 93 -12.89 19.17 6.87
CA LEU A 93 -12.38 18.04 7.65
C LEU A 93 -12.55 18.25 9.16
N ASN A 94 -12.41 19.50 9.64
CA ASN A 94 -12.63 19.81 11.04
C ASN A 94 -14.10 19.68 11.44
N PHE A 95 -15.04 20.01 10.55
CA PHE A 95 -16.46 19.75 10.81
C PHE A 95 -16.78 18.25 10.90
N LEU A 96 -16.12 17.41 10.08
CA LEU A 96 -16.28 15.95 10.17
C LEU A 96 -15.75 15.40 11.50
N ARG A 97 -14.64 15.96 12.02
CA ARG A 97 -14.08 15.59 13.33
C ARG A 97 -15.00 15.94 14.50
N LEU A 98 -15.81 16.99 14.37
CA LEU A 98 -16.78 17.40 15.38
C LEU A 98 -18.11 16.63 15.30
N SER A 99 -18.30 15.81 14.26
CA SER A 99 -19.51 15.03 14.13
C SER A 99 -19.57 13.93 15.22
N PRO A 100 -20.77 13.52 15.66
CA PRO A 100 -20.93 12.49 16.70
C PRO A 100 -20.56 11.08 16.23
N GLN A 101 -20.15 10.90 14.97
CA GLN A 101 -19.81 9.60 14.42
C GLN A 101 -18.40 9.19 14.84
N PRO A 102 -18.17 7.89 15.10
CA PRO A 102 -16.82 7.41 15.33
C PRO A 102 -15.96 7.66 14.09
N SER A 103 -14.73 8.10 14.31
CA SER A 103 -13.73 8.35 13.26
C SER A 103 -13.54 7.16 12.33
N GLU A 104 -13.63 5.94 12.87
CA GLU A 104 -13.55 4.69 12.09
C GLU A 104 -14.65 4.59 11.04
N SER A 105 -15.90 4.94 11.38
CA SER A 105 -17.01 4.94 10.43
C SER A 105 -16.78 5.96 9.31
N ILE A 106 -16.31 7.15 9.66
CA ILE A 106 -16.02 8.23 8.69
C ILE A 106 -14.90 7.79 7.73
N LEU A 107 -13.79 7.29 8.29
CA LEU A 107 -12.63 6.85 7.50
C LEU A 107 -12.97 5.63 6.65
N LEU A 108 -13.70 4.63 7.17
CA LEU A 108 -14.16 3.47 6.40
C LEU A 108 -15.10 3.88 5.27
N GLY A 109 -16.00 4.83 5.55
CA GLY A 109 -16.92 5.37 4.54
C GLY A 109 -16.16 6.05 3.40
N LYS A 110 -15.06 6.74 3.69
CA LYS A 110 -14.17 7.30 2.66
C LYS A 110 -13.36 6.23 1.93
N PHE A 111 -12.76 5.31 2.68
CA PHE A 111 -11.93 4.23 2.16
C PHE A 111 -12.68 3.39 1.11
N ILE A 112 -13.95 3.10 1.38
CA ILE A 112 -14.81 2.34 0.46
C ILE A 112 -15.45 3.27 -0.59
N GLY A 113 -15.95 4.43 -0.18
CA GLY A 113 -16.79 5.28 -1.02
C GLY A 113 -16.03 6.15 -2.04
N VAL A 114 -14.85 6.65 -1.70
CA VAL A 114 -14.10 7.58 -2.56
C VAL A 114 -13.65 6.91 -3.87
N PRO A 115 -12.98 5.75 -3.84
CA PRO A 115 -12.59 4.98 -5.03
C PRO A 115 -13.68 4.02 -5.55
N LEU A 116 -14.94 4.20 -5.18
CA LEU A 116 -16.03 3.27 -5.53
C LEU A 116 -16.10 2.90 -7.02
N LEU A 117 -15.96 3.89 -7.91
CA LEU A 117 -16.01 3.66 -9.36
C LEU A 117 -14.82 2.86 -9.89
N LEU A 118 -13.67 2.97 -9.23
CA LEU A 118 -12.49 2.18 -9.54
C LEU A 118 -12.72 0.71 -9.18
N TYR A 119 -13.34 0.44 -8.02
CA TYR A 119 -13.74 -0.93 -7.66
C TYR A 119 -14.72 -1.52 -8.69
N PHE A 120 -15.70 -0.73 -9.16
CA PHE A 120 -16.59 -1.18 -10.23
C PHE A 120 -15.85 -1.45 -11.54
N ALA A 121 -14.91 -0.59 -11.95
CA ALA A 121 -14.12 -0.81 -13.16
C ALA A 121 -13.30 -2.11 -13.08
N ILE A 122 -12.68 -2.40 -11.94
CA ILE A 122 -11.93 -3.64 -11.70
C ILE A 122 -12.87 -4.86 -11.68
N ALA A 123 -14.04 -4.73 -11.03
CA ALA A 123 -15.04 -5.79 -11.02
C ALA A 123 -15.55 -6.11 -12.43
N LEU A 124 -15.71 -5.10 -13.29
CA LEU A 124 -16.06 -5.31 -14.70
C LEU A 124 -14.94 -5.96 -15.50
N ALA A 125 -13.67 -5.79 -15.13
CA ALA A 125 -12.54 -6.46 -15.76
C ALA A 125 -12.37 -7.93 -15.33
N PHE A 126 -13.01 -8.33 -14.23
CA PHE A 126 -12.88 -9.68 -13.67
C PHE A 126 -13.31 -10.79 -14.64
N PRO A 127 -14.45 -10.71 -15.36
CA PRO A 127 -14.83 -11.76 -16.31
C PRO A 127 -13.81 -11.97 -17.43
N LEU A 128 -13.25 -10.88 -17.97
CA LEU A 128 -12.19 -10.95 -18.97
C LEU A 128 -10.93 -11.60 -18.38
N HIS A 129 -10.57 -11.21 -17.15
CA HIS A 129 -9.41 -11.77 -16.47
C HIS A 129 -9.55 -13.29 -16.23
N CYS A 130 -10.73 -13.75 -15.77
CA CYS A 130 -11.03 -15.17 -15.63
C CYS A 130 -10.96 -15.91 -16.98
N LYS A 131 -11.56 -15.35 -18.04
CA LYS A 131 -11.52 -15.95 -19.37
C LYS A 131 -10.08 -16.08 -19.88
N ALA A 132 -9.29 -15.02 -19.74
CA ALA A 132 -7.88 -15.02 -20.14
C ALA A 132 -7.08 -16.07 -19.36
N ALA A 133 -7.30 -16.19 -18.04
CA ALA A 133 -6.65 -17.19 -17.20
C ALA A 133 -6.96 -18.64 -17.62
N LEU A 134 -8.24 -18.95 -17.88
CA LEU A 134 -8.68 -20.29 -18.27
C LEU A 134 -8.14 -20.74 -19.63
N ILE A 135 -7.80 -19.80 -20.51
CA ILE A 135 -7.22 -20.11 -21.82
C ILE A 135 -5.68 -20.10 -21.75
N ALA A 136 -5.10 -19.23 -20.94
CA ALA A 136 -3.64 -19.08 -20.85
C ALA A 136 -2.95 -20.19 -20.06
N ILE A 137 -3.65 -20.79 -19.09
CA ILE A 137 -3.11 -21.82 -18.21
C ILE A 137 -3.74 -23.16 -18.59
N GLU A 138 -2.98 -23.99 -19.31
CA GLU A 138 -3.47 -25.28 -19.81
C GLU A 138 -3.20 -26.44 -18.84
N ASP A 139 -2.20 -26.30 -17.97
CA ASP A 139 -1.69 -27.39 -17.10
C ASP A 139 -2.51 -27.63 -15.82
N LEU A 140 -3.47 -26.76 -15.50
CA LEU A 140 -4.23 -26.79 -14.25
C LEU A 140 -5.72 -27.03 -14.48
N SER A 141 -6.38 -27.66 -13.51
CA SER A 141 -7.83 -27.80 -13.53
C SER A 141 -8.52 -26.45 -13.31
N ILE A 142 -9.76 -26.30 -13.82
CA ILE A 142 -10.56 -25.07 -13.68
C ILE A 142 -10.67 -24.63 -12.21
N GLY A 143 -10.85 -25.59 -11.29
CA GLY A 143 -10.96 -25.31 -9.85
C GLY A 143 -9.67 -24.72 -9.26
N GLU A 144 -8.51 -25.24 -9.66
CA GLU A 144 -7.21 -24.76 -9.20
C GLU A 144 -6.89 -23.37 -9.75
N ILE A 145 -7.26 -23.09 -11.00
CA ILE A 145 -7.12 -21.76 -11.62
C ILE A 145 -7.95 -20.73 -10.85
N LEU A 146 -9.23 -21.01 -10.59
CA LEU A 146 -10.11 -20.09 -9.88
C LEU A 146 -9.67 -19.86 -8.43
N LEU A 147 -9.23 -20.91 -7.73
CA LEU A 147 -8.70 -20.79 -6.37
C LEU A 147 -7.41 -19.94 -6.35
N SER A 148 -6.50 -20.16 -7.30
CA SER A 148 -5.25 -19.41 -7.40
C SER A 148 -5.50 -17.94 -7.74
N LEU A 149 -6.45 -17.68 -8.65
CA LEU A 149 -6.89 -16.33 -8.98
C LEU A 149 -7.49 -15.62 -7.75
N ALA A 150 -8.36 -16.30 -6.99
CA ALA A 150 -8.91 -15.76 -5.75
C ALA A 150 -7.81 -15.42 -4.73
N LYS A 151 -6.80 -16.27 -4.60
CA LYS A 151 -5.64 -16.03 -3.73
C LYS A 151 -4.84 -14.79 -4.16
N VAL A 152 -4.62 -14.61 -5.46
CA VAL A 152 -3.92 -13.43 -6.02
C VAL A 152 -4.72 -12.16 -5.76
N TYR A 153 -6.03 -12.15 -6.02
CA TYR A 153 -6.89 -11.00 -5.75
C TYR A 153 -6.93 -10.64 -4.26
N LEU A 154 -6.93 -11.62 -3.36
CA LEU A 154 -6.90 -11.37 -1.91
C LEU A 154 -5.61 -10.65 -1.50
N VAL A 155 -4.48 -11.05 -2.08
CA VAL A 155 -3.19 -10.39 -1.85
C VAL A 155 -3.17 -8.98 -2.44
N TRP A 156 -3.73 -8.77 -3.64
CA TRP A 156 -3.86 -7.44 -4.23
C TRP A 156 -4.69 -6.51 -3.36
N VAL A 157 -5.83 -6.99 -2.83
CA VAL A 157 -6.65 -6.23 -1.88
C VAL A 157 -5.83 -5.85 -0.65
N GLY A 158 -5.05 -6.78 -0.10
CA GLY A 158 -4.13 -6.51 1.02
C GLY A 158 -3.14 -5.38 0.73
N ILE A 159 -2.44 -5.44 -0.40
CA ILE A 159 -1.45 -4.42 -0.81
C ILE A 159 -2.12 -3.07 -1.08
N VAL A 160 -3.17 -3.06 -1.90
CA VAL A 160 -3.88 -1.83 -2.27
C VAL A 160 -4.46 -1.18 -1.01
N SER A 161 -4.96 -1.98 -0.07
CA SER A 161 -5.44 -1.49 1.23
C SER A 161 -4.34 -0.80 2.05
N ILE A 162 -3.13 -1.37 2.08
CA ILE A 162 -1.96 -0.74 2.75
C ILE A 162 -1.69 0.63 2.13
N LEU A 163 -1.64 0.70 0.80
CA LEU A 163 -1.37 1.93 0.08
C LEU A 163 -2.47 2.98 0.27
N TYR A 164 -3.74 2.57 0.34
CA TYR A 164 -4.86 3.46 0.60
C TYR A 164 -4.83 4.02 2.03
N ASN A 165 -4.56 3.15 3.02
CA ASN A 165 -4.40 3.57 4.41
C ASN A 165 -3.21 4.53 4.58
N LEU A 166 -2.12 4.26 3.87
CA LEU A 166 -0.95 5.13 3.83
C LEU A 166 -1.28 6.49 3.16
N ALA A 167 -2.06 6.49 2.08
CA ALA A 167 -2.50 7.71 1.43
C ALA A 167 -3.35 8.59 2.34
N LEU A 168 -4.26 7.98 3.12
CA LEU A 168 -5.04 8.67 4.15
C LEU A 168 -4.13 9.23 5.24
N LEU A 169 -3.19 8.42 5.76
CA LEU A 169 -2.23 8.84 6.78
C LEU A 169 -1.42 10.06 6.33
N ILE A 170 -0.83 9.99 5.14
CA ILE A 170 -0.03 11.07 4.55
C ILE A 170 -0.87 12.34 4.38
N ALA A 171 -2.14 12.22 3.98
CA ALA A 171 -3.05 13.36 3.83
C ALA A 171 -3.51 13.96 5.17
N LEU A 172 -3.46 13.19 6.27
CA LEU A 172 -3.77 13.66 7.62
C LEU A 172 -2.56 14.29 8.32
N THR A 173 -1.34 14.07 7.82
CA THR A 173 -0.13 14.68 8.36
C THR A 173 -0.31 16.21 8.47
N PRO A 174 0.17 16.85 9.54
CA PRO A 174 -0.05 18.27 9.78
C PRO A 174 0.60 19.12 8.68
N ASP A 175 0.12 20.35 8.49
CA ASP A 175 0.49 21.19 7.35
C ASP A 175 2.00 21.53 7.35
N ARG A 176 2.78 20.66 6.73
CA ARG A 176 4.04 21.05 6.09
C ARG A 176 3.63 21.99 4.96
N LYS A 177 4.44 23.02 4.67
CA LYS A 177 4.26 24.00 3.58
C LYS A 177 4.27 23.39 2.16
N GLN A 178 3.73 22.19 1.98
CA GLN A 178 3.60 21.53 0.71
C GLN A 178 2.37 22.10 -0.02
N PRO A 179 2.50 22.44 -1.31
CA PRO A 179 1.34 22.83 -2.08
C PRO A 179 0.36 21.66 -2.12
N PHE A 180 -0.84 21.87 -1.57
CA PHE A 180 -2.01 20.96 -1.61
C PHE A 180 -2.16 20.19 -2.93
N LYS A 181 -1.79 20.84 -4.05
CA LYS A 181 -1.88 20.27 -5.40
C LYS A 181 -0.90 19.13 -5.69
N ALA A 182 0.26 19.06 -5.03
CA ALA A 182 1.33 18.12 -5.41
C ALA A 182 1.29 16.79 -4.65
N LEU A 183 0.83 16.80 -3.39
CA LEU A 183 0.83 15.63 -2.52
C LEU A 183 0.05 14.42 -3.11
N PRO A 184 -1.14 14.60 -3.71
CA PRO A 184 -1.83 13.47 -4.35
C PRO A 184 -1.06 12.87 -5.53
N PHE A 185 -0.31 13.67 -6.29
CA PHE A 185 0.50 13.18 -7.40
C PHE A 185 1.73 12.43 -6.90
N PHE A 186 2.43 12.93 -5.89
CA PHE A 186 3.59 12.25 -5.31
C PHE A 186 3.21 10.91 -4.66
N SER A 187 2.13 10.89 -3.88
CA SER A 187 1.63 9.65 -3.28
C SER A 187 1.19 8.63 -4.34
N SER A 188 0.52 9.09 -5.40
CA SER A 188 0.15 8.23 -6.54
C SER A 188 1.36 7.71 -7.31
N GLY A 189 2.39 8.53 -7.53
CA GLY A 189 3.63 8.12 -8.19
C GLY A 189 4.39 7.10 -7.35
N GLY A 190 4.45 7.31 -6.03
CA GLY A 190 4.99 6.33 -5.09
C GLY A 190 4.24 4.99 -5.15
N ALA A 191 2.90 5.02 -5.24
CA ALA A 191 2.09 3.82 -5.38
C ALA A 191 2.36 3.07 -6.69
N LEU A 192 2.54 3.78 -7.82
CA LEU A 192 2.90 3.19 -9.11
C LEU A 192 4.25 2.46 -9.08
N ILE A 193 5.19 2.93 -8.27
CA ILE A 193 6.51 2.31 -8.12
C ILE A 193 6.46 1.16 -7.09
N ALA A 194 5.77 1.36 -5.97
CA ALA A 194 5.70 0.37 -4.89
C ALA A 194 4.93 -0.90 -5.29
N THR A 195 3.88 -0.76 -6.10
CA THR A 195 3.03 -1.89 -6.51
C THR A 195 3.78 -2.95 -7.31
N PRO A 196 4.49 -2.65 -8.41
CA PRO A 196 5.23 -3.66 -9.16
C PRO A 196 6.33 -4.32 -8.32
N ILE A 197 6.99 -3.58 -7.43
CA ILE A 197 7.95 -4.17 -6.48
C ILE A 197 7.25 -5.21 -5.59
N ALA A 198 6.09 -4.86 -5.02
CA ALA A 198 5.32 -5.80 -4.20
C ALA A 198 4.86 -7.02 -5.02
N LEU A 199 4.41 -6.83 -6.27
CA LEU A 199 4.01 -7.92 -7.15
C LEU A 199 5.17 -8.85 -7.49
N LEU A 200 6.39 -8.32 -7.71
CA LEU A 200 7.59 -9.14 -7.92
C LEU A 200 7.90 -10.03 -6.70
N LEU A 201 7.68 -9.52 -5.49
CA LEU A 201 7.85 -10.34 -4.28
C LEU A 201 6.81 -11.47 -4.25
N ILE A 202 5.56 -11.18 -4.63
CA ILE A 202 4.45 -12.15 -4.60
C ILE A 202 4.48 -13.13 -5.79
N ALA A 203 5.11 -12.77 -6.90
CA ALA A 203 5.20 -13.61 -8.09
C ALA A 203 5.81 -14.99 -7.79
N ASN A 204 6.68 -15.08 -6.77
CA ASN A 204 7.25 -16.34 -6.29
C ASN A 204 6.20 -17.30 -5.72
N PHE A 205 5.09 -16.80 -5.18
CA PHE A 205 3.98 -17.61 -4.67
C PHE A 205 3.04 -18.09 -5.79
N PHE A 206 3.09 -17.44 -6.96
CA PHE A 206 2.21 -17.72 -8.11
C PHE A 206 3.00 -17.64 -9.42
N PRO A 207 4.05 -18.46 -9.61
CA PRO A 207 4.94 -18.35 -10.77
C PRO A 207 4.19 -18.50 -12.11
N GLN A 208 3.16 -19.35 -12.13
CA GLN A 208 2.29 -19.57 -13.29
C GLN A 208 1.37 -18.39 -13.64
N PHE A 209 1.32 -17.35 -12.79
CA PHE A 209 0.51 -16.14 -13.01
C PHE A 209 1.34 -14.93 -13.45
N TYR A 210 2.65 -14.93 -13.27
CA TYR A 210 3.47 -13.72 -13.47
C TYR A 210 4.58 -13.86 -14.51
N SER A 211 4.87 -15.06 -15.03
CA SER A 211 5.98 -15.35 -15.98
C SER A 211 7.38 -14.88 -15.55
N ALA A 212 7.48 -14.26 -14.37
CA ALA A 212 8.65 -13.68 -13.78
C ALA A 212 8.74 -14.23 -12.35
N SER A 213 9.42 -15.37 -12.19
CA SER A 213 9.91 -15.78 -10.88
C SER A 213 11.36 -15.31 -10.78
N PRO A 214 11.71 -14.45 -9.82
CA PRO A 214 13.10 -14.10 -9.52
C PRO A 214 14.02 -15.32 -9.32
N GLY A 215 13.47 -16.51 -9.09
CA GLY A 215 14.21 -17.69 -8.65
C GLY A 215 14.59 -17.54 -7.17
N GLY A 216 14.40 -18.60 -6.39
CA GLY A 216 14.71 -18.60 -4.97
C GLY A 216 13.73 -19.43 -4.15
N VAL A 217 14.14 -19.83 -2.94
CA VAL A 217 13.31 -20.55 -1.98
C VAL A 217 12.66 -19.54 -1.05
N TRP A 218 11.38 -19.27 -1.30
CA TRP A 218 10.58 -18.30 -0.57
C TRP A 218 9.93 -18.90 0.69
N ASN A 219 10.78 -19.42 1.58
CA ASN A 219 10.36 -19.84 2.90
C ASN A 219 10.68 -18.73 3.90
N TRP A 220 9.78 -18.49 4.86
CA TRP A 220 10.08 -17.60 5.97
C TRP A 220 10.77 -18.42 7.07
N PHE A 221 12.09 -18.25 7.22
CA PHE A 221 12.98 -19.16 7.94
C PHE A 221 12.75 -20.61 7.48
N PHE A 222 12.43 -21.51 8.42
CA PHE A 222 12.17 -22.92 8.16
C PHE A 222 10.68 -23.22 8.01
N LEU A 223 9.82 -22.21 7.84
CA LEU A 223 8.39 -22.46 7.64
C LEU A 223 8.18 -23.27 6.35
N PRO A 224 7.34 -24.32 6.39
CA PRO A 224 6.98 -25.05 5.19
C PRO A 224 6.30 -24.14 4.16
N GLU A 225 6.47 -24.44 2.88
CA GLU A 225 5.86 -23.71 1.76
C GLU A 225 4.34 -23.56 1.91
N SER A 226 3.67 -24.56 2.50
CA SER A 226 2.22 -24.53 2.77
C SER A 226 1.79 -23.39 3.70
N PHE A 227 2.68 -22.93 4.58
CA PHE A 227 2.41 -21.81 5.51
C PHE A 227 2.80 -20.45 4.94
N ALA A 228 3.54 -20.40 3.83
CA ALA A 228 4.07 -19.16 3.29
C ALA A 228 2.94 -18.21 2.86
N TYR A 229 1.89 -18.73 2.19
CA TYR A 229 0.74 -17.91 1.77
C TYR A 229 -0.11 -17.38 2.94
N PRO A 230 -0.55 -18.21 3.91
CA PRO A 230 -1.20 -17.70 5.13
C PRO A 230 -0.36 -16.69 5.89
N TRP A 231 0.96 -16.90 5.97
CA TRP A 231 1.89 -15.99 6.62
C TRP A 231 1.97 -14.62 5.92
N LEU A 232 2.01 -14.62 4.59
CA LEU A 232 1.91 -13.40 3.78
C LEU A 232 0.61 -12.63 4.10
N LEU A 233 -0.54 -13.31 4.12
CA LEU A 233 -1.82 -12.67 4.44
C LEU A 233 -1.85 -12.10 5.85
N ALA A 234 -1.35 -12.86 6.85
CA ALA A 234 -1.25 -12.39 8.23
C ALA A 234 -0.38 -11.12 8.33
N THR A 235 0.71 -11.07 7.55
CA THR A 235 1.59 -9.91 7.48
C THR A 235 0.87 -8.70 6.88
N LEU A 236 0.23 -8.87 5.72
CA LEU A 236 -0.51 -7.80 5.06
C LEU A 236 -1.63 -7.25 5.96
N PHE A 237 -2.30 -8.13 6.72
CA PHE A 237 -3.29 -7.75 7.71
C PHE A 237 -2.67 -6.96 8.87
N ALA A 238 -1.56 -7.44 9.45
CA ALA A 238 -0.87 -6.77 10.54
C ALA A 238 -0.39 -5.36 10.15
N ILE A 239 0.22 -5.21 8.96
CA ILE A 239 0.64 -3.91 8.44
C ILE A 239 -0.57 -2.99 8.26
N ASN A 240 -1.65 -3.47 7.63
CA ASN A 240 -2.88 -2.69 7.48
C ASN A 240 -3.42 -2.23 8.84
N PHE A 241 -3.47 -3.11 9.83
CA PHE A 241 -3.97 -2.80 11.17
C PHE A 241 -3.14 -1.72 11.85
N LEU A 242 -1.81 -1.80 11.77
CA LEU A 242 -0.91 -0.81 12.34
C LEU A 242 -1.06 0.57 11.69
N ILE A 243 -1.10 0.62 10.35
CA ILE A 243 -1.31 1.87 9.62
C ILE A 243 -2.71 2.43 9.91
N TRP A 244 -3.75 1.59 9.93
CA TRP A 244 -5.11 1.99 10.27
C TRP A 244 -5.18 2.66 11.64
N LYS A 245 -4.51 2.11 12.64
CA LYS A 245 -4.44 2.70 13.98
C LYS A 245 -3.76 4.07 13.97
N ALA A 246 -2.69 4.24 13.20
CA ALA A 246 -2.02 5.52 13.02
C ALA A 246 -2.92 6.54 12.29
N THR A 247 -3.63 6.12 11.24
CA THR A 247 -4.58 6.95 10.48
C THR A 247 -5.72 7.41 11.37
N ASN A 248 -6.30 6.50 12.17
CA ASN A 248 -7.38 6.81 13.10
C ASN A 248 -6.92 7.83 14.16
N ARG A 249 -5.70 7.64 14.71
CA ARG A 249 -5.10 8.58 15.65
C ARG A 249 -4.84 9.95 15.01
N GLY A 250 -4.30 10.00 13.80
CA GLY A 250 -4.06 11.25 13.06
C GLY A 250 -5.35 11.98 12.68
N PHE A 251 -6.46 11.23 12.50
CA PHE A 251 -7.75 11.83 12.28
C PHE A 251 -8.28 12.51 13.55
N CYS A 252 -8.22 11.84 14.71
CA CYS A 252 -8.71 12.37 15.97
C CYS A 252 -7.83 13.48 16.56
N ASN A 253 -6.50 13.32 16.48
CA ASN A 253 -5.52 14.17 17.14
C ASN A 253 -4.54 14.80 16.13
N PRO A 254 -4.96 15.83 15.37
CA PRO A 254 -4.15 16.40 14.29
C PRO A 254 -2.81 17.00 14.72
N ASN A 255 -2.67 17.45 15.97
CA ASN A 255 -1.49 18.19 16.42
C ASN A 255 -0.49 17.32 17.20
N THR A 256 -0.68 16.00 17.19
CA THR A 256 0.16 15.06 17.96
C THR A 256 0.88 14.10 17.01
N SER A 257 1.96 13.47 17.49
CA SER A 257 2.63 12.41 16.75
C SER A 257 1.65 11.30 16.36
N LEU A 258 1.77 10.81 15.13
CA LEU A 258 0.86 9.83 14.53
C LEU A 258 1.00 8.44 15.15
N ILE A 259 2.19 8.13 15.69
CA ILE A 259 2.53 6.88 16.38
C ILE A 259 3.27 7.18 17.68
N THR A 260 3.16 6.30 18.68
CA THR A 260 3.98 6.42 19.89
C THR A 260 5.40 5.88 19.65
N GLU A 261 6.38 6.31 20.45
CA GLU A 261 7.76 5.82 20.36
C GLU A 261 7.86 4.30 20.51
N LEU A 262 7.12 3.72 21.46
CA LEU A 262 7.07 2.27 21.63
C LEU A 262 6.51 1.56 20.39
N GLN A 263 5.44 2.08 19.80
CA GLN A 263 4.85 1.52 18.58
C GLN A 263 5.82 1.62 17.40
N HIS A 264 6.54 2.72 17.30
CA HIS A 264 7.59 2.90 16.31
C HIS A 264 8.67 1.82 16.43
N TYR A 265 9.24 1.61 17.62
CA TYR A 265 10.28 0.59 17.81
C TYR A 265 9.76 -0.83 17.54
N GLN A 266 8.51 -1.12 17.90
CA GLN A 266 7.86 -2.40 17.58
C GLN A 266 7.71 -2.59 16.07
N ILE A 267 7.25 -1.57 15.34
CA ILE A 267 7.13 -1.62 13.87
C ILE A 267 8.50 -1.85 13.25
N VAL A 268 9.52 -1.10 13.66
CA VAL A 268 10.89 -1.28 13.17
C VAL A 268 11.36 -2.71 13.42
N GLY A 269 11.33 -3.19 14.67
CA GLY A 269 11.79 -4.53 15.01
C GLY A 269 11.05 -5.64 14.26
N CYS A 270 9.72 -5.59 14.20
CA CYS A 270 8.90 -6.57 13.49
C CYS A 270 9.17 -6.56 11.99
N THR A 271 9.28 -5.39 11.35
CA THR A 271 9.58 -5.29 9.92
C THR A 271 10.96 -5.89 9.61
N HIS A 272 11.96 -5.63 10.44
CA HIS A 272 13.32 -6.17 10.24
C HIS A 272 13.36 -7.69 10.44
N LEU A 273 12.69 -8.21 11.47
CA LEU A 273 12.55 -9.64 11.70
C LEU A 273 11.81 -10.33 10.53
N TRP A 274 10.81 -9.66 9.97
CA TRP A 274 10.04 -10.17 8.84
C TRP A 274 10.92 -10.32 7.59
N PHE A 275 11.69 -9.28 7.22
CA PHE A 275 12.64 -9.35 6.11
C PHE A 275 13.76 -10.37 6.35
N LEU A 276 14.27 -10.47 7.58
CA LEU A 276 15.28 -11.46 7.94
C LEU A 276 14.78 -12.88 7.67
N GLY A 277 13.52 -13.18 7.98
CA GLY A 277 12.98 -14.52 7.75
C GLY A 277 12.97 -14.94 6.28
N PHE A 278 12.70 -14.03 5.34
CA PHE A 278 12.81 -14.34 3.90
C PHE A 278 14.25 -14.35 3.40
N ALA A 279 15.12 -13.52 3.99
CA ALA A 279 16.53 -13.52 3.66
C ALA A 279 17.25 -14.81 4.10
N PHE A 280 16.82 -15.39 5.22
CA PHE A 280 17.57 -16.44 5.90
C PHE A 280 17.76 -17.72 5.07
N PRO A 281 16.73 -18.30 4.41
CA PRO A 281 16.94 -19.49 3.57
C PRO A 281 17.83 -19.24 2.37
N GLU A 282 17.79 -18.04 1.79
CA GLU A 282 18.66 -17.61 0.71
C GLU A 282 20.11 -17.44 1.18
N LEU A 283 20.34 -16.96 2.40
CA LEU A 283 21.67 -16.85 3.00
C LEU A 283 22.34 -18.22 3.20
N LEU A 284 21.55 -19.28 3.40
CA LEU A 284 22.06 -20.66 3.55
C LEU A 284 22.30 -21.36 2.21
N GLN A 285 21.81 -20.82 1.09
CA GLN A 285 21.98 -21.45 -0.22
C GLN A 285 23.26 -20.99 -0.92
N ASN A 286 23.91 -21.93 -1.61
CA ASN A 286 25.11 -21.67 -2.38
C ASN A 286 24.80 -20.98 -3.73
N SER A 287 24.21 -19.78 -3.69
CA SER A 287 23.92 -18.98 -4.88
C SER A 287 25.19 -18.30 -5.43
N PRO A 288 25.33 -18.04 -6.74
CA PRO A 288 26.51 -17.35 -7.29
C PRO A 288 26.71 -15.97 -6.66
N TYR A 289 27.97 -15.56 -6.43
CA TYR A 289 28.37 -14.35 -5.71
C TYR A 289 27.63 -13.06 -6.13
N GLY A 290 27.25 -12.92 -7.41
CA GLY A 290 26.51 -11.76 -7.93
C GLY A 290 25.09 -11.59 -7.35
N GLY A 291 24.40 -12.69 -7.03
CA GLY A 291 23.08 -12.64 -6.38
C GLY A 291 23.18 -12.21 -4.92
N ARG A 292 24.23 -12.65 -4.21
CA ARG A 292 24.36 -12.42 -2.76
C ARG A 292 24.64 -10.96 -2.41
N LEU A 293 25.45 -10.24 -3.19
CA LEU A 293 25.72 -8.82 -2.96
C LEU A 293 24.49 -7.93 -3.25
N ALA A 294 23.75 -8.23 -4.33
CA ALA A 294 22.51 -7.54 -4.65
C ALA A 294 21.45 -7.76 -3.55
N TRP A 295 21.35 -8.99 -3.03
CA TRP A 295 20.51 -9.30 -1.88
C TRP A 295 20.96 -8.59 -0.61
N ALA A 296 22.24 -8.57 -0.27
CA ALA A 296 22.74 -7.84 0.90
C ALA A 296 22.45 -6.33 0.82
N ILE A 297 22.59 -5.72 -0.36
CA ILE A 297 22.22 -4.33 -0.61
C ILE A 297 20.70 -4.14 -0.48
N TYR A 298 19.89 -5.06 -1.00
CA TYR A 298 18.42 -5.04 -0.89
C TYR A 298 17.95 -5.13 0.57
N LEU A 299 18.61 -5.99 1.36
CA LEU A 299 18.33 -6.22 2.78
C LEU A 299 18.80 -5.07 3.69
N LEU A 300 19.77 -4.26 3.26
CA LEU A 300 20.22 -3.06 3.98
C LEU A 300 19.48 -1.78 3.54
N ALA A 301 19.10 -1.67 2.26
CA ALA A 301 18.45 -0.48 1.70
C ALA A 301 17.01 -0.30 2.19
N ILE A 302 16.23 -1.39 2.31
CA ILE A 302 14.85 -1.34 2.77
C ILE A 302 14.74 -0.85 4.22
N PRO A 303 15.53 -1.36 5.19
CA PRO A 303 15.67 -0.78 6.53
C PRO A 303 15.87 0.72 6.55
N ILE A 304 16.82 1.23 5.77
CA ILE A 304 17.21 2.65 5.77
C ILE A 304 16.06 3.52 5.23
N VAL A 305 15.40 3.07 4.16
CA VAL A 305 14.22 3.76 3.60
C VAL A 305 13.04 3.70 4.58
N HIS A 306 12.85 2.57 5.28
CA HIS A 306 11.80 2.39 6.28
C HIS A 306 12.03 3.29 7.51
N LEU A 307 13.28 3.43 7.95
CA LEU A 307 13.68 4.33 9.03
C LEU A 307 13.50 5.80 8.65
N ALA A 308 13.83 6.18 7.42
CA ALA A 308 13.58 7.54 6.90
C ALA A 308 12.08 7.85 6.81
N PHE A 309 11.26 6.88 6.39
CA PHE A 309 9.81 7.02 6.30
C PHE A 309 9.15 7.14 7.70
N LEU A 310 9.58 6.34 8.67
CA LEU A 310 9.05 6.40 10.03
C LEU A 310 9.52 7.64 10.81
N TYR A 311 10.74 8.13 10.54
CA TYR A 311 11.21 9.42 11.05
C TYR A 311 10.28 10.57 10.63
N VAL A 312 9.80 10.55 9.37
CA VAL A 312 8.83 11.54 8.88
C VAL A 312 7.49 11.48 9.63
N LEU A 313 7.09 10.33 10.18
CA LEU A 313 5.84 10.12 10.92
C LEU A 313 5.95 10.45 12.43
N LEU A 314 7.16 10.42 12.98
CA LEU A 314 7.43 10.71 14.39
C LEU A 314 7.56 12.20 14.68
N VAL A 315 8.18 12.97 13.77
CA VAL A 315 8.46 14.39 13.98
C VAL A 315 7.14 15.17 14.15
N PRO A 316 6.85 15.70 15.36
CA PRO A 316 5.75 16.61 15.56
C PRO A 316 5.98 17.83 14.66
N THR A 317 4.97 18.20 13.88
CA THR A 317 5.04 19.45 13.12
C THR A 317 4.53 20.53 14.03
N GLU A 318 5.45 21.19 14.73
CA GLU A 318 5.09 22.38 15.51
C GLU A 318 4.42 23.39 14.59
N GLN A 319 3.16 23.70 14.90
CA GLN A 319 2.53 24.93 14.45
C GLN A 319 3.18 26.07 15.23
N VAL A 320 4.28 26.62 14.71
CA VAL A 320 4.65 28.00 15.08
C VAL A 320 3.75 28.93 14.25
N GLU A 321 2.46 28.96 14.60
CA GLU A 321 1.55 30.04 14.24
C GLU A 321 1.47 30.98 15.43
N GLY A 322 2.33 31.99 15.38
CA GLY A 322 2.22 33.21 16.17
C GLY A 322 2.86 34.34 15.38
N GLU A 323 2.04 35.18 14.74
CA GLU A 323 2.46 36.55 14.40
C GLU A 323 2.91 37.22 15.71
N GLY A 324 4.22 37.21 15.96
CA GLY A 324 4.82 37.73 17.20
C GLY A 324 5.70 36.76 17.98
N ALA A 325 6.03 35.56 17.49
CA ALA A 325 7.08 34.75 18.11
C ALA A 325 8.43 35.48 18.01
N ASP A 326 8.98 35.88 19.16
CA ASP A 326 10.26 36.58 19.26
C ASP A 326 11.35 35.69 18.64
N LEU A 327 12.37 36.28 18.03
CA LEU A 327 13.51 35.54 17.45
C LEU A 327 14.13 34.59 18.47
N LYS A 328 13.96 34.89 19.77
CA LYS A 328 14.32 34.03 20.90
C LYS A 328 13.51 32.74 20.99
N ASP A 329 12.22 32.74 20.71
CA ASP A 329 11.39 31.52 20.73
C ASP A 329 11.75 30.61 19.56
N PHE A 330 12.07 31.20 18.39
CA PHE A 330 12.60 30.45 17.25
C PHE A 330 13.99 29.87 17.53
N ILE A 331 14.87 30.63 18.19
CA ILE A 331 16.20 30.16 18.60
C ILE A 331 16.08 29.11 19.71
N ALA A 332 15.14 29.24 20.65
CA ALA A 332 14.89 28.27 21.71
C ALA A 332 14.34 26.96 21.15
N ALA A 333 13.34 27.00 20.27
CA ALA A 333 12.82 25.80 19.58
C ALA A 333 13.90 25.15 18.70
N ARG A 334 14.75 25.95 18.04
CA ARG A 334 15.91 25.44 17.29
C ARG A 334 17.00 24.86 18.20
N GLN A 335 17.21 25.43 19.37
CA GLN A 335 18.10 24.89 20.39
C GLN A 335 17.51 23.62 20.98
N GLU A 336 16.19 23.51 21.17
CA GLU A 336 15.47 22.31 21.64
C GLU A 336 15.50 21.18 20.60
N LEU A 337 15.46 21.52 19.30
CA LEU A 337 15.74 20.61 18.18
C LEU A 337 17.22 20.19 18.13
N GLN A 338 18.16 21.06 18.51
CA GLN A 338 19.59 20.75 18.56
C GLN A 338 20.01 20.04 19.87
N THR A 339 19.28 20.23 20.96
CA THR A 339 19.44 19.55 22.26
C THR A 339 18.50 18.36 22.42
N GLY A 340 17.64 18.12 21.42
CA GLY A 340 16.62 17.08 21.36
C GLY A 340 17.24 15.69 21.38
N GLY A 341 17.55 15.22 22.58
CA GLY A 341 18.02 13.85 22.83
C GLY A 341 17.06 12.80 22.29
N LEU A 342 15.78 13.11 22.09
CA LEU A 342 14.74 12.18 21.64
C LEU A 342 14.91 11.70 20.19
N ASP A 343 15.25 12.59 19.25
CA ASP A 343 15.38 12.27 17.82
C ASP A 343 16.67 11.49 17.52
N LEU A 344 17.78 11.89 18.15
CA LEU A 344 19.05 11.19 18.01
C LEU A 344 19.03 9.85 18.76
N LEU A 345 18.37 9.77 19.91
CA LEU A 345 18.23 8.54 20.68
C LEU A 345 17.32 7.55 19.96
N ALA A 346 16.21 7.99 19.37
CA ALA A 346 15.37 7.15 18.53
C ALA A 346 16.11 6.61 17.29
N LEU A 347 16.88 7.47 16.61
CA LEU A 347 17.73 7.04 15.49
C LEU A 347 18.81 6.04 15.95
N LYS A 348 19.48 6.30 17.08
CA LYS A 348 20.47 5.39 17.68
C LYS A 348 19.85 4.05 18.05
N PHE A 349 18.68 4.03 18.69
CA PHE A 349 17.96 2.80 19.05
C PHE A 349 17.56 2.01 17.81
N ASN A 350 17.06 2.68 16.77
CA ASN A 350 16.74 2.04 15.51
C ASN A 350 17.99 1.38 14.88
N ILE A 351 19.11 2.10 14.84
CA ILE A 351 20.39 1.55 14.36
C ILE A 351 20.83 0.36 15.22
N ILE A 352 20.71 0.44 16.54
CA ILE A 352 21.03 -0.69 17.45
C ILE A 352 20.13 -1.90 17.16
N ILE A 353 18.82 -1.71 16.98
CA ILE A 353 17.89 -2.79 16.62
C ILE A 353 18.33 -3.45 15.32
N VAL A 354 18.68 -2.67 14.29
CA VAL A 354 19.19 -3.19 13.02
C VAL A 354 20.49 -3.96 13.24
N LEU A 355 21.46 -3.38 13.95
CA LEU A 355 22.76 -4.02 14.19
C LEU A 355 22.59 -5.33 14.98
N VAL A 356 21.82 -5.35 16.05
CA VAL A 356 21.60 -6.56 16.88
C VAL A 356 20.90 -7.65 16.07
N LEU A 357 19.90 -7.29 15.26
CA LEU A 357 19.17 -8.28 14.45
C LEU A 357 20.01 -8.82 13.30
N TRP A 358 20.81 -7.99 12.63
CA TRP A 358 21.48 -8.36 11.38
C TRP A 358 22.94 -8.78 11.54
N MET A 359 23.69 -8.21 12.49
CA MET A 359 25.12 -8.47 12.64
C MET A 359 25.47 -9.95 12.86
N PRO A 360 24.75 -10.73 13.70
CA PRO A 360 25.06 -12.16 13.86
C PRO A 360 25.02 -12.91 12.53
N TRP A 361 24.03 -12.61 11.68
CA TRP A 361 23.86 -13.28 10.39
C TRP A 361 24.87 -12.80 9.35
N LEU A 362 25.22 -11.51 9.34
CA LEU A 362 26.29 -10.99 8.49
C LEU A 362 27.64 -11.63 8.85
N THR A 363 27.92 -11.86 10.14
CA THR A 363 29.15 -12.55 10.56
C THR A 363 29.15 -14.02 10.14
N ILE A 364 28.04 -14.75 10.34
CA ILE A 364 27.91 -16.14 9.87
C ILE A 364 28.07 -16.19 8.34
N PHE A 365 27.49 -15.24 7.61
CA PHE A 365 27.61 -15.16 6.16
C PHE A 365 29.08 -14.99 5.71
N SER A 366 29.85 -14.13 6.37
CA SER A 366 31.29 -13.95 6.07
C SER A 366 32.15 -15.19 6.35
N TYR A 367 31.67 -16.11 7.19
CA TYR A 367 32.34 -17.38 7.51
C TYR A 367 31.94 -18.53 6.56
N LEU A 368 30.75 -18.45 5.94
CA LEU A 368 30.23 -19.43 4.99
C LEU A 368 30.56 -19.10 3.53
N SER A 369 31.06 -17.88 3.26
CA SER A 369 31.62 -17.43 1.97
C SER A 369 33.09 -17.76 1.84
#